data_AF-A0A961LCC9-F1
#
_entry.id   AF-A0A961LCC9-F1
#
_cell.length_a   1.000
_cell.length_b   1.000
_cell.length_c   1.000
_cell.angle_alpha   90.00
_cell.angle_beta   90.00
_cell.angle_gamma   90.00
#
_symmetry.space_group_name_H-M   'P 1'
#
loop_
_entity.id
_entity.type
_entity.pdbx_description
1 polymer ?
#
loop_
_entity_poly.entity_id
_entity_poly.type
_entity_poly.pdbx_seq_one_letter_code
_entity_poly.pdbx_strand_id
1 'polypeptide(L)' 'MSFYSITGALLFLLLGLLELALLYRILYPVLRWRFEKAKTTQTQGIEPNRIMALLKIQSLIILPIIGFVFGDRLKAIFG' A
#
# COMPACT_ATOMS: atom_id res chain seq x y z
N MET A 1 16.20 16.24 11.87
CA MET A 1 15.03 15.87 11.05
C MET A 1 14.35 17.14 10.59
N SER A 2 14.04 17.27 9.30
CA SER A 2 13.40 18.46 8.74
C SER A 2 11.88 18.36 8.90
N PHE A 3 11.22 19.49 9.16
CA PHE A 3 9.75 19.58 9.19
C PHE A 3 9.12 19.06 7.89
N TYR A 4 9.82 19.24 6.75
CA TYR A 4 9.38 18.81 5.44
C TYR A 4 9.44 17.29 5.24
N SER A 5 10.45 16.60 5.77
CA SER A 5 10.50 15.12 5.72
C SER A 5 9.37 14.50 6.54
N ILE A 6 9.09 15.07 7.72
CA ILE A 6 7.99 14.60 8.59
C ILE A 6 6.63 14.82 7.91
N THR A 7 6.43 16.00 7.33
CA THR A 7 5.19 16.34 6.62
C THR A 7 5.01 15.47 5.37
N GLY A 8 6.08 15.23 4.61
CA GLY A 8 6.08 14.34 3.46
C GLY A 8 5.74 12.89 3.83
N ALA A 9 6.31 12.38 4.92
CA ALA A 9 5.99 11.06 5.45
C ALA A 9 4.51 10.92 5.84
N LEU A 10 3.96 11.94 6.52
CA LEU A 10 2.55 11.99 6.93
C LEU A 10 1.59 12.01 5.73
N LEU A 11 1.90 12.81 4.70
CA LEU A 11 1.09 12.86 3.48
C LEU A 11 1.10 11.52 2.73
N PHE A 12 2.27 10.89 2.60
CA PHE A 12 2.38 9.59 1.94
C PHE A 12 1.76 8.45 2.76
N LEU A 13 1.76 8.56 4.09
CA LEU A 13 1.01 7.66 4.96
C LEU A 13 -0.49 7.77 4.75
N LEU A 14 -1.02 9.00 4.64
CA LEU A 14 -2.42 9.24 4.30
C LEU A 14 -2.78 8.66 2.92
N LEU A 15 -1.93 8.86 1.92
CA LEU A 15 -2.09 8.27 0.59
C LEU A 15 -2.09 6.73 0.66
N GLY A 16 -1.16 6.13 1.40
CA GLY A 16 -1.10 4.68 1.59
C GLY A 16 -2.35 4.13 2.27
N LEU A 17 -2.91 4.82 3.26
CA LEU A 17 -4.18 4.43 3.88
C LEU A 17 -5.35 4.49 2.90
N LEU A 18 -5.43 5.54 2.09
CA LEU A 18 -6.47 5.67 1.06
C LEU A 18 -6.34 4.57 -0.02
N GLU A 19 -5.13 4.31 -0.50
CA GLU A 19 -4.84 3.23 -1.43
C GLU A 19 -5.29 1.88 -0.83
N LEU A 20 -4.89 1.60 0.41
CA LEU A 20 -5.26 0.36 1.08
C LEU A 20 -6.78 0.20 1.21
N ALA A 21 -7.50 1.27 1.56
CA ALA A 21 -8.95 1.26 1.69
C ALA A 21 -9.64 0.95 0.34
N LEU A 22 -9.14 1.54 -0.75
CA LEU A 22 -9.64 1.26 -2.11
C LEU A 22 -9.34 -0.18 -2.53
N LEU A 23 -8.13 -0.67 -2.27
CA LEU A 23 -7.73 -2.05 -2.59
C LEU A 23 -8.54 -3.07 -1.77
N TYR A 24 -8.85 -2.78 -0.51
CA TYR A 24 -9.76 -3.61 0.29
C TYR A 24 -11.18 -3.64 -0.28
N ARG A 25 -11.66 -2.52 -0.83
CA ARG A 25 -13.00 -2.43 -1.39
C ARG A 25 -13.12 -3.12 -2.76
N ILE A 26 -12.08 -3.03 -3.59
CA ILE A 26 -12.12 -3.48 -5.00
C ILE A 26 -11.38 -4.81 -5.20
N LEU A 27 -10.14 -4.91 -4.71
CA LEU A 27 -9.25 -6.04 -5.02
C LEU A 27 -9.58 -7.28 -4.17
N TYR A 28 -9.91 -7.08 -2.90
CA TYR A 28 -10.25 -8.17 -1.99
C TYR A 28 -11.42 -9.06 -2.49
N PRO A 29 -12.59 -8.53 -2.90
CA PRO A 29 -13.68 -9.38 -3.39
C PRO A 29 -13.29 -10.16 -4.65
N VAL A 30 -12.51 -9.56 -5.56
CA VAL A 30 -12.03 -10.21 -6.78
C VAL A 30 -11.08 -11.36 -6.46
N LEU A 31 -10.11 -11.13 -5.57
CA LEU A 31 -9.16 -12.15 -5.14
C LEU A 31 -9.85 -13.28 -4.38
N ARG A 32 -10.81 -12.94 -3.51
CA ARG A 32 -11.62 -13.92 -2.78
C ARG A 32 -12.41 -14.80 -3.74
N TRP A 33 -13.10 -14.22 -4.72
CA TRP A 33 -13.89 -14.98 -5.69
C TRP A 33 -13.01 -15.93 -6.53
N ARG A 34 -11.83 -15.46 -6.97
CA ARG A 34 -10.86 -16.30 -7.69
C ARG A 34 -10.34 -17.45 -6.82
N PHE A 35 -10.06 -17.20 -5.55
CA PHE A 35 -9.58 -18.21 -4.62
C PHE A 35 -10.67 -19.25 -4.30
N GLU A 36 -11.92 -18.83 -4.10
CA GLU A 36 -13.05 -19.74 -3.89
C GLU A 36 -13.31 -20.61 -5.14
N LYS A 37 -13.19 -20.03 -6.35
CA LYS A 37 -13.26 -20.81 -7.60
C LYS A 37 -12.13 -21.84 -7.71
N ALA A 38 -10.89 -21.46 -7.40
CA ALA A 38 -9.74 -22.37 -7.45
C ALA A 38 -9.92 -23.59 -6.52
N LYS A 39 -10.47 -23.37 -5.31
CA LYS A 39 -10.82 -24.46 -4.39
C LYS A 39 -11.82 -25.44 -5.00
N THR A 40 -12.86 -24.95 -5.67
CA THR A 40 -13.88 -25.79 -6.30
C THR A 40 -13.34 -26.61 -7.47
N THR A 41 -12.28 -26.13 -8.14
CA THR A 41 -11.61 -26.81 -9.26
C THR A 41 -10.40 -27.63 -8.83
N GLN A 42 -10.13 -27.78 -7.52
CA GLN A 42 -8.92 -28.40 -6.97
C GLN A 42 -7.60 -27.84 -7.52
N THR A 43 -7.59 -26.58 -7.93
CA THR A 43 -6.37 -25.90 -8.41
C THR A 43 -5.72 -25.11 -7.29
N GLN A 44 -4.40 -24.97 -7.32
CA GLN A 44 -3.67 -24.13 -6.36
C GLN A 44 -3.88 -22.65 -6.69
N GLY A 45 -4.82 -22.01 -5.99
CA GLY A 45 -5.03 -20.57 -6.05
C GLY A 45 -4.13 -19.83 -5.07
N ILE A 46 -3.72 -18.61 -5.43
CA ILE A 46 -2.95 -17.73 -4.53
C ILE A 46 -3.87 -17.27 -3.39
N GLU A 47 -3.39 -17.38 -2.14
CA GLU A 47 -4.14 -16.94 -0.96
C GLU A 47 -4.32 -15.40 -0.97
N PRO A 48 -5.58 -14.91 -0.92
CA PRO A 48 -5.86 -13.48 -0.89
C PRO A 48 -5.17 -12.76 0.27
N ASN A 49 -5.05 -13.42 1.43
CA ASN A 49 -4.40 -12.86 2.61
C ASN A 49 -2.92 -12.54 2.39
N ARG A 50 -2.20 -13.35 1.60
CA ARG A 50 -0.78 -13.08 1.30
C ARG A 50 -0.63 -11.82 0.44
N ILE A 51 -1.48 -11.69 -0.58
CA ILE A 51 -1.47 -10.51 -1.46
C ILE A 51 -1.83 -9.26 -0.65
N MET A 52 -2.88 -9.33 0.17
CA MET A 52 -3.29 -8.19 1.01
C MET A 52 -2.24 -7.82 2.06
N ALA A 53 -1.48 -8.79 2.59
CA ALA A 53 -0.39 -8.52 3.53
C ALA A 53 0.76 -7.75 2.85
N LEU A 54 1.13 -8.12 1.62
CA LEU A 54 2.14 -7.40 0.84
C LEU A 54 1.70 -5.96 0.55
N LEU A 55 0.44 -5.77 0.13
CA LEU A 55 -0.12 -4.44 -0.11
C LEU A 55 -0.14 -3.59 1.16
N LYS A 56 -0.48 -4.17 2.32
CA LYS A 56 -0.37 -3.49 3.62
C LYS A 56 1.04 -3.02 3.91
N ILE A 57 2.05 -3.87 3.73
CA ILE A 57 3.44 -3.52 3.98
C ILE A 57 3.88 -2.39 3.04
N GLN A 58 3.55 -2.49 1.75
CA GLN A 58 3.87 -1.45 0.77
C GLN A 58 3.20 -0.12 1.12
N SER A 59 1.90 -0.11 1.41
CA SER A 59 1.18 1.13 1.67
C SER A 59 1.51 1.76 3.03
N LEU A 60 1.76 0.95 4.08
CA LEU A 60 1.99 1.46 5.45
C LEU A 60 3.45 1.70 5.80
N ILE A 61 4.40 1.09 5.08
CA ILE A 61 5.82 1.20 5.39
C ILE A 61 6.57 1.83 4.22
N ILE A 62 6.44 1.28 3.02
CA ILE A 62 7.23 1.74 1.87
C ILE A 62 6.82 3.17 1.47
N LEU A 63 5.52 3.45 1.36
CA LEU A 63 5.06 4.80 0.99
C LEU A 63 5.50 5.90 1.98
N PRO A 64 5.33 5.77 3.30
CA PRO A 64 5.80 6.78 4.24
C PRO A 64 7.32 6.98 4.22
N ILE A 65 8.10 5.91 4.04
CA ILE A 65 9.57 6.00 3.89
C ILE A 65 9.91 6.79 2.63
N ILE A 66 9.24 6.52 1.51
CA ILE A 66 9.41 7.30 0.28
C ILE A 66 9.06 8.77 0.52
N GLY A 67 7.91 9.05 1.15
CA GLY A 67 7.50 10.43 1.48
C GLY A 67 8.48 11.15 2.40
N PHE A 68 9.07 10.43 3.35
CA PHE A 68 10.13 10.96 4.21
C PHE A 68 11.37 11.36 3.41
N VAL A 69 11.88 10.46 2.56
CA VAL A 69 13.10 10.69 1.76
C VAL A 69 12.87 11.77 0.70
N PHE A 70 11.69 11.80 0.07
CA PHE A 70 11.36 12.81 -0.93
C PHE A 70 11.06 14.18 -0.32
N GLY A 71 10.54 14.25 0.91
CA GLY A 71 10.27 15.52 1.58
C GLY A 71 11.52 16.40 1.74
N ASP A 72 12.67 15.79 2.02
CA ASP A 72 13.95 16.51 2.08
C ASP A 72 14.46 16.95 0.70
N ARG A 73 14.23 16.13 -0.34
CA ARG A 73 14.62 16.48 -1.72
C ARG A 73 13.74 17.58 -2.31
N LEU A 74 12.44 17.60 -2.01
CA LEU A 74 11.54 18.66 -2.46
C LEU A 74 11.95 20.02 -1.89
N LYS A 75 12.39 20.07 -0.62
CA LYS A 75 12.97 21.29 -0.05
C LYS A 75 14.24 21.72 -0.81
N ALA A 76 15.11 20.80 -1.17
CA ALA A 76 16.35 21.11 -1.91
C ALA A 76 16.11 21.58 -3.36
N ILE A 77 14.97 21.23 -3.96
CA ILE A 77 14.62 21.59 -5.35
C ILE A 77 13.80 22.89 -5.41
N PHE A 78 12.94 23.15 -4.42
CA PHE A 78 12.00 24.28 -4.43
C PHE A 78 12.30 25.38 -3.39
N GLY A 79 13.30 25.18 -2.54
CA GLY A 79 13.78 26.14 -1.53
C GLY A 79 15.12 26.73 -1.91
#